data_AF-A0A2V7TP89-F1
#
_entry.id   AF-A0A2V7TP89-F1
#
_cell.length_a   1.000
_cell.length_b   1.000
_cell.length_c   1.000
_cell.angle_alpha   90.00
_cell.angle_beta   90.00
_cell.angle_gamma   90.00
#
_symmetry.space_group_name_H-M   'P 1'
#
loop_
_entity.id
_entity.type
_entity.pdbx_description
1 polymer ?
#
loop_
_entity_poly.entity_id
_entity_poly.type
_entity_poly.pdbx_seq_one_letter_code
_entity_poly.pdbx_strand_id
1 'polypeptide(L)' 'VYGEDGQDATFVHMARFFDSVRQHKPAVEDAVMGHHAAAAAHMVNLSLRQRRPLDWNFATETVT' A
#
# COMPACT_ATOMS: atom_id res chain seq x y z
N VAL A 1 -23.57 -5.34 3.62
CA VAL A 1 -23.12 -3.97 3.91
C VAL A 1 -21.66 -4.09 4.31
N TYR A 2 -20.75 -3.43 3.60
CA TYR A 2 -19.35 -3.37 4.04
C TYR A 2 -19.27 -2.30 5.13
N GLY A 3 -18.85 -2.69 6.32
CA GLY A 3 -18.54 -1.78 7.43
C GLY A 3 -17.07 -1.94 7.79
N GLU A 4 -16.46 -0.89 8.32
CA GLU A 4 -15.14 -0.99 8.94
C GLU A 4 -15.29 -1.60 10.34
N ASP A 5 -14.55 -2.67 10.59
CA ASP A 5 -14.43 -3.25 11.93
C ASP A 5 -13.18 -2.67 12.61
N GLY A 6 -13.34 -2.17 13.84
CA GLY A 6 -12.25 -1.65 14.65
C GLY A 6 -12.20 -0.12 14.73
N GLN A 7 -11.01 0.41 15.05
CA GLN A 7 -10.80 1.85 15.19
C GLN A 7 -10.67 2.51 13.82
N ASP A 8 -11.20 3.72 13.70
CA ASP A 8 -11.07 4.57 12.50
C ASP A 8 -9.63 4.55 11.97
N ALA A 9 -9.46 4.14 10.71
CA ALA A 9 -8.15 3.95 10.14
C ALA A 9 -7.34 5.26 10.12
N THR A 10 -7.98 6.38 9.78
CA THR A 10 -7.33 7.70 9.73
C THR A 10 -6.71 8.05 11.08
N PHE A 11 -7.46 7.83 12.16
CA PHE A 11 -6.94 8.02 13.51
C PHE A 11 -5.71 7.15 13.78
N VAL A 12 -5.79 5.84 13.44
CA VAL A 12 -4.69 4.89 13.68
C VAL A 12 -3.42 5.26 12.90
N HIS A 13 -3.54 5.58 11.60
CA HIS A 13 -2.39 5.98 10.78
C HIS A 13 -1.74 7.27 11.30
N MET A 14 -2.55 8.27 11.63
CA MET A 14 -2.06 9.56 12.13
C MET A 14 -1.35 9.40 13.49
N ALA A 15 -1.92 8.61 14.40
CA ALA A 15 -1.32 8.34 15.71
C ALA A 15 0.06 7.67 15.58
N ARG A 16 0.19 6.67 14.70
CA ARG A 16 1.46 5.97 14.43
C ARG A 16 2.51 6.90 13.82
N PHE A 17 2.10 7.78 12.90
CA PHE A 17 3.01 8.75 12.31
C PHE A 17 3.54 9.76 13.34
N PHE A 18 2.67 10.33 14.18
CA PHE A 18 3.14 11.25 15.21
C PHE A 18 4.03 10.57 16.26
N ASP A 19 3.74 9.31 16.61
CA ASP A 19 4.59 8.54 17.53
C ASP A 19 5.98 8.28 16.94
N SER A 20 6.08 7.93 15.65
CA SER A 20 7.38 7.71 14.98
C SER A 20 8.23 8.99 14.98
N VAL A 21 7.62 10.14 14.69
CA VAL A 21 8.26 11.45 14.75
C VAL A 21 8.74 11.76 16.16
N ARG A 22 7.87 11.59 17.17
CA ARG A 22 8.18 11.89 18.58
C ARG A 22 9.33 11.04 19.10
N GLN A 23 9.39 9.77 18.71
CA GLN A 23 10.38 8.81 19.19
C GLN A 23 11.66 8.78 18.34
N HIS A 24 11.72 9.57 17.26
CA HIS A 24 12.81 9.51 16.27
C HIS A 24 13.01 8.08 15.72
N LYS A 25 11.91 7.40 15.41
CA LYS A 25 11.90 6.05 14.83
C LYS A 25 11.40 6.07 13.39
N PRO A 26 11.74 5.06 12.58
CA PRO A 26 11.13 4.89 11.26
C PRO A 26 9.61 4.86 11.35
N ALA A 27 8.94 5.44 10.35
CA ALA A 27 7.48 5.32 10.21
C ALA A 27 7.10 3.87 9.90
N VAL A 28 5.90 3.47 10.33
CA VAL A 28 5.37 2.13 10.03
C VAL A 28 5.17 1.94 8.53
N GLU A 29 4.80 3.01 7.83
CA GLU A 29 4.57 3.03 6.39
C GLU A 29 5.65 3.87 5.73
N ASP A 30 6.47 3.24 4.89
CA ASP A 30 7.56 3.89 4.17
C ASP A 30 7.27 4.01 2.67
N ALA A 31 8.21 4.62 1.95
CA ALA A 31 8.07 4.85 0.51
C ALA A 31 8.03 3.54 -0.30
N VAL A 32 8.68 2.46 0.16
CA VAL A 32 8.69 1.16 -0.54
C VAL A 32 7.33 0.49 -0.40
N MET A 33 6.76 0.51 0.80
CA MET A 33 5.38 0.04 1.03
C MET A 33 4.38 0.83 0.18
N GLY A 34 4.50 2.16 0.13
CA GLY A 34 3.67 3.02 -0.70
C GLY A 34 3.82 2.72 -2.20
N HIS A 35 5.05 2.46 -2.67
CA HIS A 35 5.32 2.06 -4.04
C HIS A 35 4.62 0.75 -4.40
N HIS A 36 4.72 -0.28 -3.55
CA HIS A 36 4.05 -1.56 -3.78
C HIS A 36 2.52 -1.44 -3.78
N ALA A 37 1.95 -0.65 -2.87
CA ALA A 37 0.50 -0.41 -2.84
C ALA A 37 0.01 0.27 -4.13
N ALA A 38 0.73 1.28 -4.62
CA ALA A 38 0.42 1.95 -5.88
C ALA A 38 0.60 1.01 -7.08
N ALA A 39 1.67 0.21 -7.10
CA ALA A 39 1.93 -0.78 -8.15
C ALA A 39 0.79 -1.79 -8.27
N ALA A 40 0.29 -2.32 -7.14
CA ALA A 40 -0.85 -3.24 -7.14
C ALA A 40 -2.11 -2.61 -7.78
N ALA A 41 -2.42 -1.36 -7.42
CA ALA A 41 -3.56 -0.64 -8.03
C ALA A 41 -3.38 -0.45 -9.55
N HIS A 42 -2.16 -0.12 -9.99
CA HIS A 42 -1.85 0.00 -11.41
C HIS A 42 -1.92 -1.34 -12.15
N MET A 43 -1.48 -2.43 -11.53
CA MET A 43 -1.59 -3.80 -12.08
C MET A 43 -3.04 -4.22 -12.28
N VAL A 44 -3.92 -3.96 -11.31
CA VAL A 44 -5.36 -4.24 -11.46
C VAL A 44 -5.92 -3.48 -12.67
N ASN A 45 -5.62 -2.19 -12.76
CA ASN A 45 -6.06 -1.36 -13.89
C ASN A 45 -5.50 -1.88 -15.23
N LEU A 46 -4.25 -2.33 -15.26
CA LEU A 46 -3.63 -2.88 -16.46
C LEU A 46 -4.24 -4.24 -16.84
N SER A 47 -4.51 -5.10 -15.85
CA SER A 47 -5.12 -6.41 -16.03
C SER A 47 -6.52 -6.28 -16.63
N LEU A 48 -7.32 -5.35 -16.11
CA LEU A 48 -8.64 -5.04 -16.66
C LEU A 48 -8.57 -4.60 -18.13
N ARG A 49 -7.59 -3.76 -18.49
CA ARG A 49 -7.40 -3.31 -19.88
C ARG A 49 -6.95 -4.44 -20.81
N GLN A 50 -6.06 -5.31 -20.35
CA GLN A 50 -5.53 -6.42 -21.15
C GLN A 50 -6.41 -7.68 -21.13
N ARG A 51 -7.40 -7.75 -20.24
CA ARG A 51 -8.27 -8.91 -20.01
C ARG A 51 -7.48 -10.20 -19.75
N ARG A 52 -6.38 -10.09 -19.02
CA ARG A 52 -5.57 -11.25 -18.60
C ARG A 52 -5.00 -11.05 -17.19
N PRO A 53 -4.67 -12.14 -16.48
CA PRO A 53 -3.84 -12.09 -15.29
C PRO A 53 -2.46 -11.47 -15.60
N LEU A 54 -1.92 -10.77 -14.61
CA LEU A 54 -0.59 -10.15 -14.65
C LEU A 54 0.18 -10.58 -13.41
N ASP A 55 1.48 -10.81 -13.57
CA ASP A 55 2.37 -11.20 -12.48
C ASP A 55 3.37 -10.08 -12.17
N TRP A 56 3.72 -9.93 -10.90
CA TRP A 56 4.77 -9.01 -10.48
C TRP A 56 6.11 -9.73 -10.39
N ASN A 57 7.12 -9.23 -11.09
CA ASN A 57 8.49 -9.71 -10.97
C ASN A 57 9.23 -8.89 -9.90
N PHE A 58 9.41 -9.49 -8.73
CA PHE A 58 10.11 -8.87 -7.59
C PHE A 58 11.61 -8.62 -7.85
N ALA A 59 12.25 -9.32 -8.79
CA ALA A 59 13.66 -9.11 -9.08
C ALA A 59 13.92 -7.88 -9.95
N THR A 60 12.95 -7.52 -10.81
CA THR A 60 13.07 -6.39 -11.75
C THR A 60 12.12 -5.24 -11.46
N GLU A 61 11.21 -5.39 -10.49
CA GLU A 61 10.16 -4.43 -10.16
C GLU A 61 9.28 -4.08 -11.38
N THR A 62 8.92 -5.10 -12.16
CA THR A 62 8.11 -4.95 -13.38
C THR A 62 6.95 -5.92 -13.44
N VAL A 63 5.95 -5.58 -14.24
CA VAL A 63 4.78 -6.42 -14.51
C VAL A 63 5.00 -7.28 -15.76
N THR A 64 4.63 -8.56 -15.70
CA THR A 64 4.65 -9.52 -16.83
C THR A 64 3.28 -10.07 -17.15
#